data_AF-A0A954V025-F1
#
_entry.id   AF-A0A954V025-F1
#
_cell.length_a   1.000
_cell.length_b   1.000
_cell.length_c   1.000
_cell.angle_alpha   90.00
_cell.angle_beta   90.00
_cell.angle_gamma   90.00
#
_symmetry.space_group_name_H-M   'P 1'
#
loop_
_entity.id
_entity.type
_entity.pdbx_description
1 polymer ?
#
loop_
_entity_poly.entity_id
_entity_poly.type
_entity_poly.pdbx_seq_one_letter_code
_entity_poly.pdbx_strand_id
1 'polypeptide(L)'
;AMHANDDLQNNLSAAAHLIHGSSEGRFQVTYCPGHLTEDEIEGVGYQFAPLAEMRKRYAPERLSEGWNTLEDGEQIFYIGNPALGLWASRDRLSADAAG
;
A
#
# COMPACT_ATOMS: atom_id res chain seq x y z
N ALA A 1 -37.25 4.82 -7.09
CA ALA A 1 -36.95 4.70 -5.65
C ALA A 1 -35.47 5.02 -5.46
N MET A 2 -35.18 6.20 -4.93
CA MET A 2 -33.83 6.77 -4.77
C MET A 2 -33.31 6.48 -3.37
N HIS A 3 -32.82 5.26 -3.13
CA HIS A 3 -32.19 4.89 -1.85
C HIS A 3 -30.93 4.06 -2.08
N ALA A 4 -29.97 4.65 -2.79
CA ALA A 4 -28.64 4.09 -2.96
C ALA A 4 -27.63 5.22 -3.26
N ASN A 5 -27.50 6.23 -2.39
CA ASN A 5 -26.36 7.15 -2.52
C ASN A 5 -26.02 8.08 -1.34
N ASP A 6 -26.54 7.89 -0.12
CA ASP A 6 -26.20 8.81 0.97
C ASP A 6 -24.82 8.48 1.58
N ASP A 7 -24.42 7.21 1.60
CA ASP A 7 -23.11 6.78 2.14
C ASP A 7 -21.93 7.16 1.24
N LEU A 8 -22.10 7.09 -0.08
CA LEU A 8 -21.06 7.47 -1.04
C LEU A 8 -20.88 9.00 -1.10
N GLN A 9 -21.96 9.77 -0.93
CA GLN A 9 -21.91 11.23 -0.87
C GLN A 9 -21.21 11.75 0.39
N ASN A 10 -21.44 11.11 1.55
CA ASN A 10 -20.75 11.46 2.80
C ASN A 10 -19.27 11.10 2.80
N ASN A 11 -18.82 10.26 1.86
CA ASN A 11 -17.43 9.79 1.78
C ASN A 11 -16.76 10.09 0.43
N LEU A 12 -17.23 11.12 -0.29
CA LEU A 12 -16.70 11.52 -1.59
C LEU A 12 -15.18 11.82 -1.56
N SER A 13 -14.71 12.35 -0.42
CA SER A 13 -13.27 12.59 -0.17
C SER A 13 -12.48 11.29 0.01
N ALA A 14 -13.04 10.27 0.66
CA ALA A 14 -12.41 8.96 0.77
C ALA A 14 -12.45 8.19 -0.55
N ALA A 15 -13.55 8.29 -1.31
CA ALA A 15 -13.65 7.74 -2.66
C ALA A 15 -12.63 8.40 -3.61
N ALA A 16 -12.43 9.72 -3.51
CA ALA A 16 -11.39 10.42 -4.27
C ALA A 16 -9.96 10.00 -3.86
N HIS A 17 -9.69 9.82 -2.56
CA HIS A 17 -8.42 9.26 -2.10
C HIS A 17 -8.19 7.81 -2.56
N LEU A 18 -9.25 6.99 -2.59
CA LEU A 18 -9.20 5.61 -3.11
C LEU A 18 -8.90 5.57 -4.62
N ILE A 19 -9.44 6.52 -5.40
CA ILE A 19 -9.17 6.61 -6.84
C ILE A 19 -7.70 6.98 -7.10
N HIS A 20 -7.09 7.90 -6.34
CA HIS A 20 -5.67 8.24 -6.49
C HIS A 20 -4.70 7.25 -5.82
N GLY A 21 -5.15 6.46 -4.85
CA GLY A 21 -4.36 5.42 -4.19
C GLY A 21 -4.35 4.07 -4.91
N SER A 22 -5.16 3.91 -5.97
CA SER A 22 -5.26 2.67 -6.73
C SER A 22 -3.97 2.37 -7.51
N SER A 23 -3.58 1.10 -7.53
CA SER A 23 -2.42 0.65 -8.32
C SER A 23 -2.66 0.66 -9.83
N GLU A 24 -3.93 0.85 -10.26
CA GLU A 24 -4.38 0.72 -11.66
C GLU A 24 -3.95 -0.62 -12.28
N GLY A 25 -3.85 -1.67 -11.47
CA GLY A 25 -3.41 -3.01 -11.91
C GLY A 25 -1.92 -3.12 -12.28
N ARG A 26 -1.13 -2.06 -12.09
CA ARG A 26 0.32 -2.05 -12.42
C ARG A 26 1.16 -2.81 -11.41
N PHE A 27 0.69 -2.87 -10.17
CA PHE A 27 1.30 -3.61 -9.08
C PHE A 27 0.19 -4.11 -8.14
N GLN A 28 0.52 -5.13 -7.37
CA GLN A 28 -0.37 -5.64 -6.33
C GLN A 28 -0.02 -4.97 -5.01
N VAL A 29 -1.06 -4.64 -4.24
CA VAL A 29 -0.92 -4.11 -2.88
C VAL A 29 -1.57 -5.11 -1.95
N THR A 30 -0.78 -5.65 -1.02
CA THR A 30 -1.26 -6.59 0.00
C THR A 30 -1.34 -5.86 1.34
N TYR A 31 -2.54 -5.79 1.90
CA TYR A 31 -2.80 -5.19 3.21
C TYR A 31 -2.76 -6.24 4.31
N CYS A 32 -1.98 -5.97 5.35
CA CYS A 32 -1.81 -6.85 6.50
C CYS A 32 -2.23 -6.16 7.82
N PRO A 33 -3.51 -5.77 7.98
CA PRO A 33 -3.92 -4.87 9.06
C PRO A 33 -3.99 -5.53 10.45
N GLY A 34 -4.16 -6.86 10.50
CA GLY A 34 -4.25 -7.64 11.73
C GLY A 34 -5.59 -7.54 12.49
N HIS A 35 -6.41 -6.52 12.23
CA HIS A 35 -7.70 -6.28 12.89
C HIS A 35 -8.87 -6.11 11.92
N LEU A 36 -8.61 -6.06 10.62
CA LEU A 36 -9.65 -6.08 9.57
C LEU A 36 -9.69 -7.48 8.95
N THR A 37 -10.88 -7.83 8.48
CA THR A 37 -11.15 -9.09 7.80
C THR A 37 -10.66 -9.08 6.35
N GLU A 38 -10.53 -10.26 5.77
CA GLU A 38 -10.22 -10.45 4.35
C GLU A 38 -11.27 -9.78 3.46
N ASP A 39 -12.57 -10.04 3.72
CA ASP A 39 -13.69 -9.45 2.97
C ASP A 39 -13.67 -7.92 2.95
N GLU A 40 -13.33 -7.26 4.07
CA GLU A 40 -13.22 -5.81 4.16
C GLU A 40 -12.09 -5.23 3.29
N ILE A 41 -10.98 -5.98 3.14
CA ILE A 41 -9.82 -5.56 2.36
C ILE A 41 -10.01 -5.87 0.87
N GLU A 42 -10.47 -7.08 0.54
CA GLU A 42 -10.70 -7.49 -0.84
C GLU A 42 -11.88 -6.76 -1.47
N GLY A 43 -12.91 -6.45 -0.67
CA GLY A 43 -14.07 -5.66 -1.10
C GLY A 43 -13.74 -4.24 -1.58
N VAL A 44 -12.55 -3.72 -1.24
CA VAL A 44 -12.06 -2.41 -1.71
C VAL A 44 -10.92 -2.53 -2.76
N GLY A 45 -10.65 -3.74 -3.25
CA GLY A 45 -9.74 -3.96 -4.39
C GLY A 45 -8.26 -4.17 -4.03
N TYR A 46 -7.93 -4.41 -2.76
CA TYR A 46 -6.59 -4.81 -2.33
C TYR A 46 -6.49 -6.33 -2.11
N GLN A 47 -5.27 -6.86 -2.02
CA GLN A 47 -5.04 -8.23 -1.57
C GLN A 47 -4.96 -8.26 -0.04
N PHE A 48 -5.34 -9.36 0.57
CA PHE A 48 -5.23 -9.57 2.01
C PHE A 48 -4.11 -10.56 2.34
N ALA A 49 -3.43 -10.33 3.46
CA ALA A 49 -2.62 -11.36 4.10
C ALA A 49 -2.61 -11.24 5.63
N PRO A 50 -2.50 -12.35 6.38
CA PRO A 50 -2.44 -12.31 7.83
C PRO A 50 -1.18 -11.58 8.34
N LEU A 51 -1.35 -10.55 9.17
CA LEU A 51 -0.25 -9.79 9.76
C LEU A 51 0.76 -10.67 10.49
N ALA A 52 0.29 -11.67 11.24
CA ALA A 52 1.16 -12.56 11.99
C ALA A 52 2.08 -13.41 11.09
N GLU A 53 1.62 -13.78 9.90
CA GLU A 53 2.40 -14.54 8.93
C GLU A 53 3.43 -13.65 8.24
N MET A 54 2.99 -12.49 7.77
CA MET A 54 3.87 -11.53 7.09
C MET A 54 4.95 -10.97 8.03
N ARG A 55 4.65 -10.78 9.33
CA ARG A 55 5.67 -10.43 10.33
C ARG A 55 6.72 -11.52 10.53
N LYS A 56 6.35 -12.80 10.43
CA LYS A 56 7.33 -13.91 10.50
C LYS A 56 8.18 -13.98 9.24
N ARG A 57 7.57 -13.80 8.06
CA ARG A 57 8.28 -13.82 6.76
C ARG A 57 9.29 -12.69 6.65
N TYR A 58 8.86 -11.46 6.90
CA TYR A 58 9.67 -10.28 6.64
C TYR A 58 10.44 -9.75 7.87
N ALA A 59 9.99 -10.06 9.09
CA ALA A 59 10.63 -9.67 10.36
C ALA A 59 11.15 -8.21 10.32
N PRO A 60 10.27 -7.20 10.16
CA PRO A 60 10.66 -5.82 9.85
C PRO A 60 11.64 -5.20 10.85
N GLU A 61 11.65 -5.67 12.10
CA GLU A 61 12.63 -5.29 13.12
C GLU A 61 14.09 -5.66 12.80
N ARG A 62 14.32 -6.54 11.82
CA ARG A 62 15.66 -6.98 11.36
C ARG A 62 16.06 -6.32 10.02
N LEU A 63 15.16 -5.57 9.38
CA LEU A 63 15.40 -4.97 8.07
C LEU A 63 16.06 -3.59 8.20
N SER A 64 16.91 -3.25 7.22
CA SER A 64 17.44 -1.90 7.05
C SER A 64 16.62 -1.13 6.02
N GLU A 65 16.56 0.20 6.10
CA GLU A 65 15.93 1.02 5.06
C GLU A 65 16.56 0.73 3.68
N GLY A 66 15.73 0.55 2.67
CA GLY A 66 16.14 0.23 1.30
C GLY A 66 16.24 -1.27 0.99
N TRP A 67 17.17 -1.65 0.11
CA TRP A 67 17.28 -3.02 -0.40
C TRP A 67 17.78 -4.00 0.68
N ASN A 68 17.07 -5.11 0.83
CA ASN A 68 17.44 -6.26 1.66
C ASN A 68 17.33 -7.55 0.84
N THR A 69 18.08 -8.58 1.25
CA THR A 69 17.93 -9.94 0.73
C THR A 69 17.51 -10.86 1.88
N LEU A 70 16.39 -11.54 1.73
CA LEU A 70 15.85 -12.46 2.72
C LEU A 70 16.62 -13.79 2.74
N GLU A 71 16.38 -14.60 3.76
CA GLU A 71 17.02 -15.91 3.94
C GLU A 71 16.71 -16.89 2.79
N ASP A 72 15.56 -16.73 2.12
CA ASP A 72 15.15 -17.50 0.94
C ASP A 72 15.68 -16.95 -0.39
N GLY A 73 16.46 -15.85 -0.35
CA GLY A 73 17.02 -15.19 -1.52
C GLY A 73 16.11 -14.14 -2.17
N GLU A 74 14.90 -13.91 -1.66
CA GLU A 74 14.02 -12.84 -2.13
C GLU A 74 14.68 -11.46 -1.90
N GLN A 75 14.66 -10.59 -2.92
CA GLN A 75 15.08 -9.20 -2.78
C GLN A 75 13.87 -8.30 -2.56
N ILE A 76 13.93 -7.51 -1.49
CA ILE A 76 12.87 -6.57 -1.12
C ILE A 76 13.42 -5.17 -0.90
N PHE A 77 12.60 -4.17 -1.12
CA PHE A 77 12.88 -2.79 -0.72
C PHE A 77 12.01 -2.44 0.50
N TYR A 78 12.64 -2.23 1.65
CA TYR A 78 11.97 -1.91 2.90
C TYR A 78 11.88 -0.40 3.12
N ILE A 79 10.71 0.05 3.56
CA ILE A 79 10.42 1.43 3.92
C ILE A 79 9.78 1.39 5.31
N GLY A 80 10.53 1.79 6.35
CA GLY A 80 10.05 1.73 7.73
C GLY A 80 9.06 2.84 8.07
N ASN A 81 9.18 4.00 7.42
CA ASN A 81 8.25 5.11 7.59
C ASN A 81 7.84 5.73 6.24
N PRO A 82 6.83 5.15 5.56
CA PRO A 82 6.43 5.59 4.22
C PRO A 82 5.84 7.00 4.19
N ALA A 83 5.35 7.52 5.32
CA ALA A 83 4.72 8.84 5.42
C ALA A 83 5.73 10.01 5.44
N LEU A 84 7.02 9.75 5.73
CA LEU A 84 8.04 10.80 5.87
C LEU A 84 8.78 11.14 4.56
N GLY A 85 8.37 10.59 3.41
CA GLY A 85 9.11 10.74 2.15
C GLY A 85 8.22 11.03 0.94
N LEU A 86 8.78 11.77 -0.03
CA LEU A 86 8.27 11.81 -1.39
C LEU A 86 8.96 10.69 -2.18
N TRP A 87 8.17 9.74 -2.67
CA TRP A 87 8.65 8.57 -3.39
C TRP A 87 8.30 8.70 -4.86
N ALA A 88 9.31 8.66 -5.72
CA ALA A 88 9.11 8.75 -7.16
C ALA A 88 10.17 7.91 -7.88
N SER A 89 9.83 7.48 -9.09
CA SER A 89 10.83 6.88 -9.98
C SER A 89 11.92 7.90 -10.30
N ARG A 90 13.12 7.41 -10.59
CA ARG A 90 14.28 8.26 -10.96
C ARG A 90 13.92 9.23 -12.09
N ASP A 91 13.11 8.78 -13.06
CA ASP A 91 12.68 9.60 -14.19
C ASP A 91 11.78 10.78 -13.77
N ARG A 92 10.98 10.63 -12.70
CA ARG A 92 10.12 11.71 -12.17
C ARG A 92 10.87 12.68 -11.26
N LEU A 93 11.81 12.19 -10.44
CA LEU A 93 12.62 13.07 -9.56
C LEU A 93 13.60 13.96 -10.36
N SER A 94 14.04 13.49 -11.53
CA SER A 94 15.00 14.23 -12.36
C SER A 94 14.35 15.39 -13.12
N ALA A 95 13.02 15.42 -13.24
CA ALA A 95 12.30 16.46 -13.98
C ALA A 95 12.18 17.79 -13.21
N ASP A 96 12.24 17.77 -11.87
CA ASP A 96 12.08 18.96 -11.02
C ASP A 96 13.41 19.61 -10.60
N ALA A 97 14.56 18.99 -10.91
CA ALA A 97 15.89 19.56 -10.64
C ALA A 97 16.41 20.47 -11.76
N ALA A 98 15.63 20.66 -12.82
CA ALA A 98 15.91 21.54 -13.95
C ALA A 98 14.78 22.57 -14.11
N GLY A 99 14.69 23.50 -13.15
CA GLY A 99 13.84 24.69 -13.19
C GLY A 99 14.59 25.88 -12.63
#